data_AF-A0A7C7V1A7-F1
#
_entry.id   AF-A0A7C7V1A7-F1
#
_cell.length_a   1.000
_cell.length_b   1.000
_cell.length_c   1.000
_cell.angle_alpha   90.00
_cell.angle_beta   90.00
_cell.angle_gamma   90.00
#
_symmetry.space_group_name_H-M   'P 1'
#
loop_
_entity.id
_entity.type
_entity.pdbx_description
1 polymer ?
#
loop_
_entity_poly.entity_id
_entity_poly.type
_entity_poly.pdbx_seq_one_letter_code
_entity_poly.pdbx_strand_id
1 'polypeptide(L)' 'MRIFDPHFFMESNWYRDEYGLDTISMGVTAAFLMECGQRGYISAKDIGYDLSWGNTEGVSRLLRETATMYRIREGMR' A
#
# COMPACT_ATOMS: atom_id res chain seq x y z
N MET A 1 -7.93 11.89 -8.19
CA MET A 1 -6.58 12.49 -8.17
C MET A 1 -5.57 11.36 -8.22
N ARG A 2 -4.66 11.31 -9.20
CA ARG A 2 -3.59 10.30 -9.27
C ARG A 2 -2.32 10.89 -8.64
N ILE A 3 -1.50 10.05 -7.99
CA ILE A 3 -0.24 10.47 -7.38
C ILE A 3 0.78 10.65 -8.52
N PHE A 4 1.24 11.88 -8.74
CA PHE A 4 2.19 12.26 -9.81
C PHE A 4 3.50 12.82 -9.23
N ASP A 5 3.90 12.37 -8.05
CA ASP A 5 5.16 12.78 -7.42
C ASP A 5 6.29 11.79 -7.74
N PRO A 6 7.31 12.19 -8.53
CA PRO A 6 8.43 11.32 -8.87
C PRO A 6 9.30 10.93 -7.66
N HIS A 7 9.38 11.77 -6.62
CA HIS A 7 10.10 11.40 -5.39
C HIS A 7 9.40 10.28 -4.64
N PHE A 8 8.07 10.34 -4.55
CA PHE A 8 7.27 9.28 -3.95
C PHE A 8 7.44 7.94 -4.68
N PHE A 9 7.54 7.96 -6.01
CA PHE A 9 7.80 6.76 -6.80
C PHE A 9 9.19 6.17 -6.53
N MET A 10 10.24 7.00 -6.49
CA MET A 10 11.62 6.53 -6.23
C MET A 10 11.78 5.95 -4.83
N GLU A 11 11.24 6.63 -3.81
CA GLU A 11 11.32 6.17 -2.42
C GLU A 11 10.50 4.89 -2.19
N SER A 12 9.29 4.82 -2.78
CA SER A 12 8.48 3.61 -2.76
C SER A 12 9.18 2.44 -3.44
N ASN A 13 9.92 2.67 -4.54
CA ASN A 13 10.64 1.61 -5.23
C ASN A 13 11.83 1.10 -4.40
N TRP A 14 12.57 1.99 -3.73
CA TRP A 14 13.64 1.60 -2.81
C TRP A 14 13.13 0.71 -1.67
N TYR A 15 12.02 1.11 -1.03
CA TYR A 15 11.40 0.27 0.00
C TYR A 15 10.91 -1.08 -0.56
N ARG A 16 10.40 -1.13 -1.79
CA ARG A 16 9.91 -2.37 -2.41
C ARG A 16 11.02 -3.33 -2.79
N ASP A 17 12.15 -2.83 -3.28
CA ASP A 17 13.33 -3.66 -3.56
C ASP A 17 13.90 -4.26 -2.26
N GLU A 18 13.97 -3.48 -1.17
CA GLU A 18 14.44 -3.96 0.13
C GLU A 18 13.52 -5.05 0.72
N TYR A 19 12.22 -5.00 0.41
CA TYR A 19 11.23 -5.98 0.89
C TYR A 19 10.87 -7.07 -0.13
N GLY A 20 11.44 -7.05 -1.35
CA GLY A 20 11.14 -8.01 -2.41
C GLY A 20 9.69 -7.99 -2.90
N LEU A 21 9.01 -6.83 -2.84
CA LEU A 21 7.60 -6.68 -3.22
C LEU A 21 7.44 -6.18 -4.66
N ASP A 22 6.58 -6.83 -5.45
CA ASP A 22 6.25 -6.36 -6.80
C ASP A 22 5.46 -5.03 -6.77
N THR A 23 6.09 -3.98 -7.33
CA THR A 23 5.55 -2.64 -7.51
C THR A 23 4.21 -2.63 -8.26
N ILE A 24 4.03 -3.48 -9.26
CA ILE A 24 2.82 -3.47 -10.10
C ILE A 24 1.64 -4.05 -9.31
N SER A 25 1.78 -5.27 -8.79
CA SER A 25 0.72 -5.93 -8.03
C SER A 25 0.30 -5.09 -6.82
N MET A 26 1.27 -4.49 -6.12
CA MET A 26 0.97 -3.65 -4.96
C MET A 26 0.25 -2.35 -5.36
N GLY A 27 0.64 -1.71 -6.47
CA GLY A 27 -0.07 -0.54 -6.98
C GLY A 27 -1.55 -0.85 -7.32
N VAL A 28 -1.80 -2.01 -7.94
CA VAL A 28 -3.17 -2.45 -8.28
C VAL A 28 -3.99 -2.79 -7.03
N THR A 29 -3.40 -3.48 -6.04
CA THR A 29 -4.08 -3.80 -4.78
C THR A 29 -4.46 -2.53 -4.01
N ALA A 30 -3.55 -1.56 -3.91
CA ALA A 30 -3.84 -0.29 -3.25
C ALA A 30 -4.96 0.48 -3.98
N ALA A 31 -4.93 0.53 -5.31
CA ALA A 31 -5.98 1.17 -6.11
C ALA A 31 -7.35 0.49 -5.94
N PHE A 32 -7.37 -0.84 -5.89
CA PHE A 32 -8.59 -1.60 -5.62
C PHE A 32 -9.17 -1.30 -4.24
N LEU A 33 -8.33 -1.25 -3.20
CA LEU A 33 -8.77 -0.91 -1.85
C LEU A 33 -9.29 0.53 -1.75
N MET A 34 -8.63 1.50 -2.40
CA MET A 34 -9.13 2.87 -2.49
C MET A 34 -10.52 2.95 -3.16
N GLU A 35 -10.74 2.15 -4.21
CA GLU A 35 -12.04 2.05 -4.88
C GLU A 35 -13.11 1.40 -3.99
N CYS A 36 -12.77 0.32 -3.29
CA CYS A 36 -13.66 -0.32 -2.32
C CYS A 36 -14.05 0.63 -1.19
N GLY A 37 -13.11 1.46 -0.71
CA GLY A 37 -13.36 2.50 0.27
C GLY A 37 -14.31 3.57 -0.25
N GLN A 38 -14.08 4.06 -1.47
CA GLN A 38 -14.96 5.04 -2.12
C GLN A 38 -16.38 4.52 -2.34
N ARG A 39 -16.53 3.24 -2.68
CA ARG A 39 -17.84 2.60 -2.90
C ARG A 39 -18.54 2.17 -1.60
N GLY A 40 -17.88 2.32 -0.44
CA GLY A 40 -18.44 2.00 0.87
C GLY A 40 -18.41 0.51 1.24
N TYR A 41 -17.63 -0.30 0.53
CA TYR A 41 -17.45 -1.72 0.85
C TYR A 41 -16.52 -1.96 2.04
N ILE A 42 -15.59 -1.03 2.28
CA ILE A 42 -14.67 -1.04 3.42
C ILE A 42 -14.59 0.37 4.00
N SER A 43 -14.57 0.48 5.32
CA SER A 43 -14.45 1.78 6.01
C SER A 43 -13.04 1.96 6.58
N ALA A 44 -12.64 3.21 6.83
CA ALA A 44 -11.40 3.50 7.56
C ALA A 44 -11.35 2.85 8.95
N LYS A 45 -12.50 2.48 9.51
CA LYS A 45 -12.61 1.75 10.79
C LYS A 45 -12.23 0.27 10.64
N ASP A 46 -12.51 -0.33 9.47
CA ASP A 46 -12.17 -1.72 9.17
C ASP A 46 -10.68 -1.86 8.83
N ILE A 47 -10.11 -0.86 8.16
CA ILE A 47 -8.70 -0.84 7.74
C ILE A 47 -7.80 -0.27 8.85
N GLY A 48 -8.35 0.55 9.75
CA GLY A 48 -7.62 1.22 10.83
C GLY A 48 -6.93 2.53 10.42
N TYR A 49 -7.03 2.94 9.15
CA TYR A 49 -6.53 4.20 8.61
C TYR A 49 -7.32 4.60 7.36
N ASP A 50 -7.17 5.86 6.95
CA ASP A 50 -7.81 6.37 5.74
C ASP A 50 -7.05 5.95 4.48
N LEU A 51 -7.78 5.41 3.51
CA LEU A 51 -7.32 4.95 2.21
C LEU A 51 -8.10 5.69 1.11
N SER A 52 -8.19 7.00 1.26
CA SER A 52 -8.78 7.87 0.25
C SER A 52 -7.84 8.06 -0.96
N TRP A 53 -8.43 8.34 -2.11
CA TRP A 53 -7.67 8.54 -3.35
C TRP A 53 -6.63 9.66 -3.22
N GLY A 54 -5.36 9.33 -3.42
CA GLY A 54 -4.26 10.27 -3.32
C GLY A 54 -3.64 10.38 -1.92
N ASN A 55 -4.11 9.59 -0.95
CA ASN A 55 -3.48 9.50 0.37
C ASN A 55 -2.21 8.63 0.30
N THR A 56 -1.08 9.29 0.08
CA THR A 56 0.24 8.65 0.01
C THR A 56 0.62 7.95 1.31
N GLU A 57 0.24 8.52 2.46
CA GLU A 57 0.59 7.99 3.77
C GLU A 57 -0.17 6.69 4.10
N GLY A 58 -1.44 6.61 3.72
CA GLY A 58 -2.23 5.38 3.80
C GLY A 58 -1.65 4.26 2.93
N VAL A 59 -1.22 4.59 1.70
CA VAL A 59 -0.57 3.63 0.79
C VAL A 59 0.80 3.18 1.32
N SER A 60 1.60 4.10 1.87
CA SER A 60 2.89 3.76 2.49
C SER A 60 2.71 2.87 3.71
N ARG A 61 1.65 3.05 4.50
CA ARG A 61 1.35 2.19 5.64
C ARG A 61 0.92 0.79 5.19
N LEU A 62 0.03 0.70 4.21
CA LEU A 62 -0.36 -0.57 3.58
C LEU A 62 0.87 -1.34 3.04
N LEU A 63 1.82 -0.63 2.43
CA LEU A 63 3.08 -1.20 1.96
C LEU A 63 3.89 -1.80 3.10
N ARG A 64 4.08 -1.05 4.19
CA ARG A 64 4.85 -1.52 5.36
C ARG A 64 4.17 -2.71 6.04
N GLU A 65 2.84 -2.72 6.16
CA GLU A 65 2.08 -3.84 6.74
C GLU A 65 2.19 -5.10 5.87
N THR A 66 2.08 -4.95 4.55
CA THR A 66 2.25 -6.05 3.59
C THR A 66 3.68 -6.61 3.66
N ALA A 67 4.69 -5.73 3.64
CA ALA A 67 6.10 -6.11 3.77
C ALA A 67 6.40 -6.82 5.10
N THR A 68 5.85 -6.31 6.21
CA THR A 68 6.04 -6.90 7.55
C THR A 68 5.41 -8.28 7.64
N MET A 69 4.22 -8.47 7.07
CA MET A 69 3.56 -9.78 7.02
C MET A 69 4.36 -10.80 6.19
N TYR A 70 4.99 -10.37 5.09
CA TYR A 70 5.92 -11.22 4.35
C TYR A 70 7.12 -11.65 5.20
N ARG A 71 7.71 -10.71 5.97
CA ARG A 71 8.87 -11.02 6.83
C ARG A 71 8.56 -11.96 7.98
N ILE A 72 7.38 -11.86 8.59
CA ILE A 72 6.95 -12.78 9.66
C ILE A 72 6.70 -14.18 9.10
N ARG A 73 6.19 -14.30 7.87
CA ARG A 73 5.96 -15.59 7.21
C ARG A 73 7.24 -16.27 6.74
N GLU A 74 8.23 -15.52 6.28
CA GLU A 74 9.54 -16.07 5.89
C GLU A 74 10.45 -16.39 7.09
N GLY A 75 10.35 -15.62 8.18
CA GLY A 75 11.05 -15.92 9.44
C GLY A 75 10.43 -17.04 10.28
N MET A 76 9.31 -17.62 9.83
CA MET A 76 8.63 -18.78 10.43
C MET A 76 8.88 -20.09 9.65
N ARG A 77 9.90 -20.13 8.79
CA ARG A 77 10.41 -21.35 8.16
C ARG A 77 11.78 -21.72 8.70
#